data_AF-A0A3A8H395-F1
#
_entry.id   AF-A0A3A8H395-F1
#
_cell.length_a   1.000
_cell.length_b   1.000
_cell.length_c   1.000
_cell.angle_alpha   90.00
_cell.angle_beta   90.00
_cell.angle_gamma   90.00
#
_symmetry.space_group_name_H-M   'P 1'
#
loop_
_entity.id
_entity.type
_entity.pdbx_description
1 polymer ?
#
loop_
_entity_poly.entity_id
_entity_poly.type
_entity_poly.pdbx_seq_one_letter_code
_entity_poly.pdbx_strand_id
1 'polypeptide(L)'
;MASSHRTFVRWLLIPGLSLGLFLLFALGAAWVTRFTDAPELPEPAAPPLAPPPRATAPATEPSRPPAPTAPLPRPAAPVSEPARPPPPRDDFDAPDPRRVEVVEPVVEDSSGRIDAEDLRLAIQSVTPLVQQCFQDAAQRNRGTQEVKLRFTVAGEGSEGKMNRGELVSSTIPDPMVQACVLDSLLDARFPAPHQGGSATVLHPFRFTVPGDAGP
;
A
#
# COMPACT_ATOMS: atom_id res chain seq x y z
N MET A 1 3.30 40.35 54.76
CA MET A 1 4.23 40.67 53.66
C MET A 1 4.95 39.38 53.22
N ALA A 2 4.37 38.56 52.34
CA ALA A 2 5.01 37.31 51.89
C ALA A 2 4.64 36.88 50.45
N SER A 3 3.89 37.70 49.70
CA SER A 3 3.38 37.32 48.38
C SER A 3 4.21 37.83 47.19
N SER A 4 5.16 38.74 47.42
CA SER A 4 5.88 39.41 46.32
C SER A 4 7.06 38.61 45.76
N HIS A 5 7.65 37.71 46.55
CA HIS A 5 8.89 37.01 46.17
C HIS A 5 8.64 35.82 45.21
N ARG A 6 7.48 35.16 45.31
CA ARG A 6 7.11 34.02 44.45
C ARG A 6 6.81 34.42 43.00
N THR A 7 6.26 35.61 42.81
CA THR A 7 5.92 36.14 41.47
C THR A 7 7.19 36.56 40.71
N PHE A 8 8.16 37.16 41.39
CA PHE A 8 9.43 37.58 40.79
C PHE A 8 10.30 36.39 40.34
N VAL A 9 10.37 35.35 41.19
CA VAL A 9 11.11 34.11 40.88
C VAL A 9 10.52 33.38 39.67
N ARG A 10 9.19 33.39 39.51
CA ARG A 10 8.51 32.79 38.35
C ARG A 10 8.72 33.60 37.06
N TRP A 11 8.89 34.92 37.16
CA TRP A 11 9.13 35.80 36.00
C TRP A 11 10.57 35.76 35.48
N LEU A 12 11.55 35.37 36.31
CA LEU A 12 12.96 35.21 35.91
C LEU A 12 13.34 33.77 35.54
N LEU A 13 12.74 32.76 36.19
CA LEU A 13 13.05 31.36 35.89
C LEU A 13 12.51 30.90 34.53
N ILE A 14 11.31 31.33 34.15
CA ILE A 14 10.69 30.94 32.87
C ILE A 14 11.52 31.43 31.66
N PRO A 15 11.94 32.71 31.56
CA PRO A 15 12.78 33.16 30.45
C PRO A 15 14.19 32.58 30.50
N GLY A 16 14.75 32.33 31.70
CA GLY A 16 16.06 31.68 31.84
C GLY A 16 16.04 30.23 31.34
N LEU A 17 14.99 29.48 31.69
CA LEU A 17 14.83 28.08 31.28
C LEU A 17 14.52 27.96 29.79
N SER A 18 13.74 28.88 29.21
CA SER A 18 13.47 28.90 27.77
C SER A 18 14.72 29.29 26.96
N LEU A 19 15.51 30.26 27.42
CA LEU A 19 16.79 30.63 26.80
C LEU A 19 17.78 29.46 26.84
N GLY A 20 17.89 28.78 27.98
CA GLY A 20 18.75 27.61 28.13
C GLY A 20 18.34 26.46 27.21
N LEU A 21 17.04 26.16 27.12
CA LEU A 21 16.51 25.15 26.21
C LEU A 21 16.78 25.51 24.74
N PHE A 22 16.60 26.78 24.37
CA PHE A 22 16.85 27.26 23.02
C PHE A 22 18.33 27.11 22.62
N LEU A 23 19.27 27.46 23.51
CA LEU A 23 20.70 27.27 23.28
C LEU A 23 21.06 25.79 23.12
N LEU A 24 20.42 24.90 23.89
CA LEU A 24 20.64 23.46 23.80
C LEU A 24 20.16 22.90 22.46
N PHE A 25 18.99 23.34 21.97
CA PHE A 25 18.52 22.99 20.63
C PHE A 25 19.42 23.54 19.52
N ALA A 26 19.90 24.78 19.63
CA ALA A 26 20.80 25.36 18.64
C ALA A 26 22.15 24.62 18.56
N LEU A 27 22.70 24.22 19.72
CA LEU A 27 23.90 23.38 19.79
C LEU A 27 23.66 21.98 19.22
N GLY A 28 22.51 21.36 19.52
CA GLY A 28 22.13 20.07 18.96
C GLY A 28 21.98 20.12 17.43
N ALA A 29 21.32 21.15 16.90
CA ALA A 29 21.18 21.36 15.47
C ALA A 29 22.55 21.55 14.79
N ALA A 30 23.44 22.37 15.37
CA ALA A 30 24.79 22.58 14.84
C ALA A 30 25.66 21.31 14.90
N TRP A 31 25.42 20.42 15.87
CA TRP A 31 26.11 19.14 15.95
C TRP A 31 25.61 18.16 14.88
N VAL A 32 24.30 18.11 14.64
CA VAL A 32 23.69 17.27 13.60
C VAL A 32 24.17 17.68 12.21
N THR A 33 24.22 18.99 11.91
CA THR A 33 24.65 19.45 10.59
C THR A 33 26.10 19.12 10.27
N ARG A 34 26.99 19.09 11.29
CA ARG A 34 28.38 18.67 11.11
C ARG A 34 28.57 17.19 10.74
N PHE A 35 27.60 16.32 10.99
CA PHE A 35 27.66 14.92 10.58
C PHE A 35 27.21 14.69 9.14
N THR A 36 26.52 15.66 8.53
CA THR A 36 25.97 15.57 7.16
C THR A 36 26.85 16.18 6.08
N ASP A 37 27.87 16.96 6.42
CA ASP A 37 28.89 17.37 5.46
C ASP A 37 29.80 16.18 5.13
N ALA A 38 29.32 15.31 4.24
CA ALA A 38 30.20 14.39 3.54
C ALA A 38 31.11 15.23 2.63
N PRO A 39 32.45 15.10 2.70
CA PRO A 39 33.33 15.80 1.79
C PRO A 39 33.00 15.37 0.37
N GLU A 40 32.55 16.33 -0.45
CA GLU A 40 32.33 16.14 -1.88
C GLU A 40 33.67 15.71 -2.50
N LEU A 41 33.81 14.41 -2.77
CA LEU A 41 34.95 13.90 -3.52
C LEU A 41 34.88 14.53 -4.91
N PRO A 42 35.96 15.14 -5.41
CA PRO A 42 35.98 15.68 -6.76
C PRO A 42 35.64 14.55 -7.75
N GLU A 43 34.58 14.80 -8.53
CA GLU A 43 34.05 13.88 -9.53
C GLU A 43 35.18 13.42 -10.47
N PRO A 44 35.42 12.11 -10.62
CA PRO A 44 36.44 11.62 -11.53
C PRO A 44 36.05 12.07 -12.95
N ALA A 45 36.92 12.86 -13.57
CA ALA A 45 36.73 13.33 -14.94
C ALA A 45 36.34 12.16 -15.85
N ALA A 46 35.15 12.25 -16.45
CA ALA A 46 34.65 11.25 -17.38
C ALA A 46 35.68 11.05 -18.52
N PRO A 47 35.98 9.79 -18.91
CA PRO A 47 36.81 9.55 -20.08
C PRO A 47 36.11 10.09 -21.33
N PRO A 48 36.87 10.59 -22.34
CA PRO A 48 36.28 11.12 -23.55
C PRO A 48 35.42 10.06 -24.25
N LEU A 49 34.18 10.44 -24.55
CA LEU A 49 33.21 9.66 -25.32
C LEU A 49 33.85 9.11 -26.59
N ALA A 50 33.84 7.79 -26.75
CA ALA A 50 34.15 7.15 -28.01
C ALA A 50 33.23 7.68 -29.13
N PRO A 51 33.73 7.81 -30.37
CA PRO A 51 32.91 8.26 -31.49
C PRO A 51 31.73 7.31 -31.70
N PRO A 52 30.53 7.84 -32.05
CA PRO A 52 29.35 7.03 -32.23
C PRO A 52 29.56 6.01 -33.36
N PRO A 53 29.05 4.77 -33.21
CA PRO A 53 29.04 3.82 -34.31
C PRO A 53 28.24 4.41 -35.48
N ARG A 54 28.83 4.31 -36.67
CA ARG A 54 28.23 4.69 -37.95
C ARG A 54 26.83 4.10 -38.04
N ALA A 55 25.81 4.96 -38.09
CA ALA A 55 24.45 4.54 -38.37
C ALA A 55 24.42 3.87 -39.75
N THR A 56 24.24 2.55 -39.77
CA THR A 56 23.89 1.82 -40.98
C THR A 56 22.50 2.28 -41.38
N ALA A 57 22.39 2.89 -42.57
CA ALA A 57 21.12 3.32 -43.14
C ALA A 57 20.12 2.15 -43.16
N PRO A 58 18.85 2.34 -42.78
CA PRO A 58 17.84 1.33 -43.02
C PRO A 58 17.64 1.19 -44.53
N ALA A 59 17.85 -0.02 -45.03
CA ALA A 59 17.53 -0.41 -46.38
C ALA A 59 16.03 -0.22 -46.62
N THR A 60 15.70 0.56 -47.64
CA THR A 60 14.36 0.73 -48.19
C THR A 60 13.78 -0.62 -48.59
N GLU A 61 12.81 -1.12 -47.83
CA GLU A 61 12.06 -2.34 -48.16
C GLU A 61 11.01 -2.00 -49.25
N PRO A 62 10.99 -2.71 -50.40
CA PRO A 62 10.07 -2.40 -51.49
C PRO A 62 8.62 -2.73 -51.14
N SER A 63 7.73 -1.76 -51.36
CA SER A 63 6.28 -1.87 -51.28
C SER A 63 5.74 -3.10 -52.03
N ARG A 64 5.17 -4.04 -51.28
CA ARG A 64 4.38 -5.15 -51.82
C ARG A 64 2.96 -4.68 -52.13
N PRO A 65 2.41 -4.93 -53.34
CA PRO A 65 1.02 -4.59 -53.65
C PRO A 65 0.04 -5.49 -52.86
N PRO A 66 -1.13 -4.98 -52.46
CA PRO A 66 -2.14 -5.79 -51.76
C PRO A 66 -2.80 -6.78 -52.73
N ALA A 67 -2.90 -8.04 -52.30
CA ALA A 67 -3.60 -9.09 -53.02
C ALA A 67 -5.14 -8.93 -52.89
N PRO A 68 -5.92 -9.34 -53.90
CA PRO A 68 -7.37 -9.18 -53.92
C PRO A 68 -8.09 -10.06 -52.88
N THR A 69 -9.08 -9.43 -52.23
CA THR A 69 -9.98 -9.97 -51.22
C THR A 69 -10.77 -11.18 -51.73
N ALA A 70 -10.57 -12.35 -51.12
CA ALA A 70 -11.45 -13.50 -51.31
C ALA A 70 -12.81 -13.28 -50.60
N PRO A 71 -13.94 -13.76 -51.15
CA PRO A 71 -15.25 -13.63 -50.49
C PRO A 71 -15.34 -14.55 -49.27
N LEU A 72 -15.85 -14.01 -48.17
CA LEU A 72 -16.12 -14.75 -46.93
C LEU A 72 -17.18 -15.84 -47.16
N PRO A 73 -16.98 -17.08 -46.63
CA PRO A 73 -18.04 -18.08 -46.61
C PRO A 73 -19.16 -17.68 -45.63
N ARG A 74 -20.39 -17.94 -46.06
CA ARG A 74 -21.65 -17.62 -45.37
C ARG A 74 -21.79 -18.46 -44.09
N PRO A 75 -22.22 -17.92 -42.94
CA PRO A 75 -22.43 -18.70 -41.72
C PRO A 75 -23.54 -19.73 -41.93
N ALA A 76 -23.23 -21.01 -41.67
CA ALA A 76 -24.25 -22.06 -41.57
C ALA A 76 -25.05 -21.85 -40.26
N ALA A 77 -26.35 -22.05 -40.33
CA ALA A 77 -27.28 -21.91 -39.21
C ALA A 77 -26.89 -22.82 -38.02
N PRO A 78 -27.17 -22.40 -36.76
CA PRO A 78 -26.85 -23.18 -35.59
C PRO A 78 -27.68 -24.47 -35.53
N VAL A 79 -26.99 -25.60 -35.51
CA VAL A 79 -27.56 -26.91 -35.17
C VAL A 79 -27.98 -26.85 -33.70
N SER A 80 -29.26 -27.12 -33.42
CA SER A 80 -29.78 -27.21 -32.05
C SER A 80 -29.27 -28.49 -31.40
N GLU A 81 -28.32 -28.35 -30.47
CA GLU A 81 -27.81 -29.45 -29.65
C GLU A 81 -28.86 -29.82 -28.57
N PRO A 82 -29.20 -31.10 -28.37
CA PRO A 82 -30.16 -31.52 -27.34
C PRO A 82 -29.65 -31.17 -25.93
N ALA A 83 -30.55 -30.68 -25.07
CA ALA A 83 -30.24 -30.28 -23.71
C ALA A 83 -29.57 -31.43 -22.92
N ARG A 84 -28.30 -31.21 -22.56
CA ARG A 84 -27.54 -32.10 -21.69
C ARG A 84 -28.19 -32.07 -20.29
N PRO A 85 -28.40 -33.22 -19.63
CA PRO A 85 -28.96 -33.23 -18.27
C PRO A 85 -28.05 -32.45 -17.30
N PRO A 86 -28.61 -31.75 -16.31
CA PRO A 86 -27.81 -31.00 -15.35
C PRO A 86 -26.90 -31.95 -14.57
N PRO A 87 -25.65 -31.54 -14.27
CA PRO A 87 -24.77 -32.34 -13.43
C PRO A 87 -25.41 -32.57 -12.05
N PRO A 88 -25.09 -33.70 -11.39
CA PRO A 88 -25.54 -33.97 -10.03
C PRO A 88 -25.13 -32.81 -9.12
N ARG A 89 -26.04 -32.38 -8.26
CA ARG A 89 -25.79 -31.33 -7.26
C ARG A 89 -24.86 -31.92 -6.20
N ASP A 90 -23.56 -31.67 -6.36
CA ASP A 90 -22.58 -31.90 -5.30
C ASP A 90 -23.02 -31.18 -4.02
N ASP A 91 -22.87 -31.91 -2.92
CA ASP A 91 -23.32 -31.56 -1.59
C ASP A 91 -22.76 -30.20 -1.12
N PHE A 92 -23.66 -29.25 -0.88
CA PHE A 92 -23.36 -27.89 -0.40
C PHE A 92 -22.85 -27.82 1.06
N ASP A 93 -22.55 -28.96 1.69
CA ASP A 93 -22.04 -29.05 3.06
C ASP A 93 -20.55 -29.44 3.15
N ALA A 94 -19.84 -29.55 2.02
CA ALA A 94 -18.38 -29.63 2.03
C ALA A 94 -17.78 -28.26 2.39
N PRO A 95 -16.95 -28.14 3.45
CA PRO A 95 -16.28 -26.89 3.79
C PRO A 95 -15.42 -26.43 2.61
N ASP A 96 -15.79 -25.30 1.99
CA ASP A 96 -15.05 -24.72 0.87
C ASP A 96 -13.62 -24.35 1.30
N PRO A 97 -12.56 -24.97 0.72
CA PRO A 97 -11.17 -24.63 1.01
C PRO A 97 -10.78 -23.21 0.57
N ARG A 98 -11.69 -22.46 -0.08
CA ARG A 98 -11.50 -21.06 -0.48
C ARG A 98 -11.92 -20.04 0.59
N ARG A 99 -12.27 -20.49 1.81
CA ARG A 99 -12.62 -19.57 2.89
C ARG A 99 -11.35 -18.93 3.44
N VAL A 100 -11.10 -17.68 3.04
CA VAL A 100 -10.24 -16.76 3.80
C VAL A 100 -10.68 -16.86 5.26
N GLU A 101 -9.82 -17.39 6.12
CA GLU A 101 -10.02 -17.28 7.56
C GLU A 101 -10.11 -15.78 7.87
N VAL A 102 -11.33 -15.30 8.12
CA VAL A 102 -11.59 -13.96 8.63
C VAL A 102 -11.04 -13.96 10.04
N VAL A 103 -9.74 -13.74 10.17
CA VAL A 103 -9.12 -13.44 11.46
C VAL A 103 -9.72 -12.11 11.89
N GLU A 104 -10.37 -12.10 13.04
CA GLU A 104 -11.01 -10.91 13.58
C GLU A 104 -9.99 -9.76 13.64
N PRO A 105 -10.29 -8.58 13.08
CA PRO A 105 -9.45 -7.40 13.24
C PRO A 105 -9.25 -7.15 14.73
N VAL A 106 -7.99 -7.14 15.17
CA VAL A 106 -7.67 -6.79 16.56
C VAL A 106 -7.65 -5.26 16.62
N VAL A 107 -8.67 -4.68 17.23
CA VAL A 107 -8.67 -3.24 17.55
C VAL A 107 -7.72 -3.05 18.73
N GLU A 108 -6.50 -2.59 18.45
CA GLU A 108 -5.48 -2.38 19.48
C GLU A 108 -5.79 -1.16 20.34
N ASP A 109 -6.36 -0.11 19.74
CA ASP A 109 -6.74 1.11 20.44
C ASP A 109 -7.88 1.82 19.73
N SER A 110 -8.79 2.45 20.47
CA SER A 110 -9.88 3.23 19.90
C SER A 110 -10.09 4.50 20.71
N SER A 111 -10.15 5.63 20.03
CA SER A 111 -10.35 6.94 20.63
C SER A 111 -11.59 7.60 20.03
N GLY A 112 -12.67 7.64 20.83
CA GLY A 112 -13.98 8.16 20.42
C GLY A 112 -15.02 7.07 20.20
N ARG A 113 -16.13 7.40 19.53
CA ARG A 113 -17.15 6.42 19.11
C ARG A 113 -16.93 6.14 17.63
N ILE A 114 -16.49 4.93 17.32
CA ILE A 114 -16.40 4.40 15.96
C ILE A 114 -17.13 3.07 15.95
N ASP A 115 -18.08 2.91 15.05
CA ASP A 115 -18.88 1.70 14.98
C ASP A 115 -18.10 0.60 14.26
N ALA A 116 -18.27 -0.66 14.69
CA ALA A 116 -17.58 -1.80 14.09
C ALA A 116 -17.89 -1.95 12.59
N GLU A 117 -19.07 -1.52 12.16
CA GLU A 117 -19.49 -1.52 10.77
C GLU A 117 -18.70 -0.50 9.92
N ASP A 118 -18.44 0.69 10.45
CA ASP A 118 -17.63 1.70 9.78
C ASP A 118 -16.19 1.21 9.59
N LEU A 119 -15.66 0.53 10.61
CA LEU A 119 -14.35 -0.10 10.52
C LEU A 119 -14.31 -1.21 9.46
N ARG A 120 -15.35 -2.06 9.42
CA ARG A 120 -15.49 -3.13 8.43
C ARG A 120 -15.49 -2.57 7.01
N LEU A 121 -16.23 -1.48 6.77
CA LEU A 121 -16.27 -0.80 5.48
C LEU A 121 -14.91 -0.21 5.09
N ALA A 122 -14.19 0.39 6.04
CA ALA A 122 -12.85 0.90 5.82
C ALA A 122 -11.87 -0.24 5.41
N ILE A 123 -11.89 -1.36 6.12
CA ILE A 123 -11.06 -2.52 5.77
C ILE A 123 -11.42 -3.06 4.38
N GLN A 124 -12.71 -3.12 4.06
CA GLN A 124 -13.17 -3.60 2.75
C GLN A 124 -12.75 -2.69 1.60
N SER A 125 -12.68 -1.38 1.80
CA SER A 125 -12.27 -0.45 0.73
C SER A 125 -10.79 -0.59 0.38
N VAL A 126 -9.93 -0.92 1.36
CA VAL A 126 -8.48 -1.04 1.14
C VAL A 126 -8.05 -2.44 0.70
N THR A 127 -8.83 -3.46 1.06
CA THR A 127 -8.57 -4.86 0.67
C THR A 127 -8.23 -5.05 -0.82
N PRO A 128 -8.97 -4.50 -1.80
CA PRO A 128 -8.62 -4.67 -3.21
C PRO A 128 -7.32 -3.98 -3.63
N LEU A 129 -7.00 -2.82 -3.07
CA LEU A 129 -5.74 -2.10 -3.35
C LEU A 129 -4.54 -2.90 -2.85
N VAL A 130 -4.65 -3.36 -1.61
CA VAL A 130 -3.67 -4.22 -0.97
C VAL A 130 -3.52 -5.52 -1.78
N GLN A 131 -4.62 -6.12 -2.24
CA GLN A 131 -4.59 -7.31 -3.09
C GLN A 131 -3.85 -7.07 -4.42
N GLN A 132 -4.02 -5.89 -5.04
CA GLN A 132 -3.31 -5.53 -6.27
C GLN A 132 -1.79 -5.52 -6.06
N CYS A 133 -1.31 -4.98 -4.94
CA CYS A 133 0.12 -5.01 -4.59
C CYS A 133 0.72 -6.42 -4.54
N PHE A 134 -0.10 -7.44 -4.22
CA PHE A 134 0.36 -8.82 -4.15
C PHE A 134 0.35 -9.55 -5.49
N GLN A 135 -0.41 -9.11 -6.50
CA GLN A 135 -0.55 -9.83 -7.77
C GLN A 135 0.80 -9.99 -8.49
N ASP A 136 1.61 -8.95 -8.48
CA ASP A 136 2.94 -8.95 -9.13
C ASP A 136 3.97 -9.82 -8.39
N ALA A 137 3.75 -10.05 -7.10
CA ALA A 137 4.62 -10.86 -6.24
C ALA A 137 4.14 -12.30 -6.08
N ALA A 138 2.87 -12.59 -6.40
CA ALA A 138 2.27 -13.92 -6.31
C ALA A 138 3.03 -14.96 -7.16
N GLN A 139 3.61 -14.54 -8.28
CA GLN A 139 4.41 -15.43 -9.14
C GLN A 139 5.71 -15.87 -8.48
N ARG A 140 6.31 -15.01 -7.65
CA ARG A 140 7.58 -15.27 -6.94
C ARG A 140 7.36 -15.88 -5.56
N ASN A 141 6.19 -15.64 -4.96
CA ASN A 141 5.87 -16.03 -3.59
C ASN A 141 4.61 -16.92 -3.59
N ARG A 142 4.81 -18.23 -3.79
CA ARG A 142 3.73 -19.21 -3.75
C ARG A 142 3.29 -19.50 -2.30
N GLY A 143 2.08 -20.04 -2.16
CA GLY A 143 1.52 -20.46 -0.88
C GLY A 143 0.75 -19.36 -0.14
N THR A 144 0.46 -19.62 1.13
CA THR A 144 -0.25 -18.68 2.00
C THR A 144 0.72 -17.64 2.52
N GLN A 145 0.38 -16.38 2.30
CA GLN A 145 1.16 -15.24 2.72
C GLN A 145 0.32 -14.34 3.62
N GLU A 146 0.96 -13.65 4.57
CA GLU A 146 0.30 -12.79 5.54
C GLU A 146 1.09 -11.49 5.75
N VAL A 147 0.37 -10.38 5.77
CA VAL A 147 0.90 -9.06 6.08
C VAL A 147 0.04 -8.43 7.17
N LYS A 148 0.63 -8.17 8.34
CA LYS A 148 -0.02 -7.51 9.47
C LYS A 148 0.24 -6.03 9.42
N LEU A 149 -0.84 -5.26 9.27
CA LEU A 149 -0.79 -3.82 9.18
C LEU A 149 -1.46 -3.21 10.41
N ARG A 150 -0.82 -2.20 10.97
CA ARG A 150 -1.41 -1.29 11.95
C ARG A 150 -1.75 0.00 11.22
N PHE A 151 -2.96 0.50 11.36
CA PHE A 151 -3.37 1.77 10.77
C PHE A 151 -4.47 2.43 11.61
N THR A 152 -4.57 3.75 11.54
CA THR A 152 -5.59 4.52 12.22
C THR A 152 -6.68 4.95 11.24
N VAL A 153 -7.90 4.49 11.44
CA VAL A 153 -9.10 4.95 10.73
C VAL A 153 -9.60 6.23 11.41
N ALA A 154 -9.82 7.29 10.64
CA ALA A 154 -10.38 8.54 11.15
C ALA A 154 -11.32 9.18 10.13
N GLY A 155 -12.33 9.93 10.61
CA GLY A 155 -13.18 10.77 9.76
C GLY A 155 -12.56 12.14 9.48
N GLU A 156 -12.57 12.57 8.22
CA GLU A 156 -12.20 13.92 7.78
C GLU A 156 -13.32 14.49 6.89
N GLY A 157 -14.20 15.29 7.49
CA GLY A 157 -15.34 15.87 6.77
C GLY A 157 -16.36 14.80 6.37
N SER A 158 -16.61 14.64 5.07
CA SER A 158 -17.53 13.63 4.50
C SER A 158 -16.88 12.29 4.19
N GLU A 159 -15.55 12.18 4.31
CA GLU A 159 -14.79 10.99 3.93
C GLU A 159 -13.97 10.47 5.10
N GLY A 160 -13.74 9.16 5.13
CA GLY A 160 -12.80 8.51 6.01
C GLY A 160 -11.41 8.42 5.38
N LYS A 161 -10.37 8.61 6.19
CA LYS A 161 -8.98 8.41 5.80
C LYS A 161 -8.31 7.40 6.71
N MET A 162 -7.38 6.63 6.15
CA MET A 162 -6.44 5.85 6.94
C MET A 162 -5.14 6.64 7.12
N ASN A 163 -4.70 6.76 8.36
CA ASN A 163 -3.47 7.44 8.74
C ASN A 163 -2.53 6.45 9.44
N ARG A 164 -1.24 6.79 9.52
CA ARG A 164 -0.22 6.02 10.24
C ARG A 164 -0.20 4.52 9.87
N GLY A 165 -0.26 4.21 8.58
CA GLY A 165 -0.03 2.84 8.11
C GLY A 165 1.37 2.37 8.49
N GLU A 166 1.46 1.32 9.30
CA GLU A 166 2.69 0.71 9.77
C GLU A 166 2.66 -0.79 9.47
N LEU A 167 3.76 -1.30 8.92
CA LEU A 167 3.95 -2.73 8.73
C LEU A 167 4.49 -3.35 10.02
N VAL A 168 3.65 -4.15 10.70
CA VAL A 168 4.03 -4.82 11.95
C VAL A 168 4.80 -6.10 11.67
N SER A 169 4.34 -6.90 10.71
CA SER A 169 5.06 -8.10 10.26
C SER A 169 4.60 -8.52 8.86
N SER A 170 5.50 -9.08 8.06
CA SER A 170 5.19 -9.64 6.74
C SER A 170 5.86 -11.01 6.60
N THR A 171 5.12 -12.00 6.08
CA THR A 171 5.73 -13.25 5.61
C THR A 171 6.30 -13.12 4.20
N ILE A 172 5.96 -12.03 3.49
CA ILE A 172 6.40 -11.78 2.11
C ILE A 172 7.74 -11.06 2.12
N PRO A 173 8.81 -11.69 1.61
CA PRO A 173 10.16 -11.13 1.57
C PRO A 173 10.36 -10.21 0.33
N ASP A 174 9.39 -9.34 0.03
CA ASP A 174 9.46 -8.41 -1.10
C ASP A 174 9.26 -6.96 -0.60
N PRO A 175 10.33 -6.14 -0.56
CA PRO A 175 10.23 -4.76 -0.07
C PRO A 175 9.38 -3.85 -0.97
N MET A 176 9.25 -4.16 -2.25
CA MET A 176 8.41 -3.37 -3.17
C MET A 176 6.93 -3.57 -2.87
N VAL A 177 6.54 -4.81 -2.54
CA VAL A 177 5.18 -5.12 -2.11
C VAL A 177 4.87 -4.44 -0.78
N GLN A 178 5.79 -4.50 0.17
CA GLN A 178 5.62 -3.86 1.48
C GLN A 178 5.38 -2.35 1.34
N ALA A 179 6.15 -1.68 0.46
CA ALA A 179 5.95 -0.26 0.16
C ALA A 179 4.60 0.00 -0.52
N CYS A 180 4.24 -0.78 -1.54
CA CYS A 180 2.95 -0.66 -2.24
C CYS A 180 1.75 -0.77 -1.29
N VAL A 181 1.80 -1.72 -0.35
CA VAL A 181 0.72 -1.93 0.62
C VAL A 181 0.56 -0.74 1.56
N LEU A 182 1.67 -0.15 2.02
CA LEU A 182 1.63 1.04 2.88
C LEU A 182 1.12 2.27 2.11
N ASP A 183 1.51 2.41 0.84
CA ASP A 183 1.04 3.48 -0.04
C ASP A 183 -0.47 3.36 -0.33
N SER A 184 -0.93 2.13 -0.60
CA SER A 184 -2.34 1.81 -0.82
C SER A 184 -3.25 2.15 0.37
N LEU A 185 -2.72 2.13 1.60
CA LEU A 185 -3.47 2.58 2.78
C LEU A 185 -3.74 4.08 2.73
N LEU A 186 -2.80 4.89 2.22
CA LEU A 186 -2.94 6.35 2.13
C LEU A 186 -3.97 6.75 1.05
N ASP A 187 -4.08 5.95 0.00
CA ASP A 187 -5.04 6.15 -1.10
C ASP A 187 -6.44 5.61 -0.79
N ALA A 188 -6.60 4.83 0.28
CA ALA A 188 -7.87 4.23 0.64
C ALA A 188 -8.89 5.30 1.03
N ARG A 189 -10.01 5.33 0.30
CA ARG A 189 -11.16 6.20 0.57
C ARG A 189 -12.39 5.37 0.93
N PHE A 190 -13.06 5.77 2.00
CA PHE A 190 -14.27 5.14 2.50
C PHE A 190 -15.20 6.20 3.11
N PRO A 191 -16.48 5.88 3.37
CA PRO A 191 -17.39 6.81 4.03
C PRO A 191 -16.85 7.25 5.39
N ALA A 192 -17.01 8.52 5.76
CA ALA A 192 -16.62 8.98 7.09
C ALA A 192 -17.38 8.19 8.18
N PRO A 193 -16.69 7.78 9.27
CA PRO A 193 -17.37 7.16 10.41
C PRO A 193 -18.47 8.06 10.96
N HIS A 194 -19.65 7.50 11.21
CA HIS A 194 -20.86 8.26 11.51
C HIS A 194 -20.73 9.14 12.77
N GLN A 195 -19.89 8.72 13.71
CA GLN A 195 -19.70 9.36 15.00
C GLN A 195 -18.38 10.15 15.11
N GLY A 196 -17.60 10.26 14.01
CA GLY A 196 -16.42 11.12 13.94
C GLY A 196 -15.24 10.72 14.85
N GLY A 197 -15.21 9.47 15.33
CA GLY A 197 -14.11 8.92 16.12
C GLY A 197 -12.93 8.43 15.28
N SER A 198 -11.87 7.99 15.96
CA SER A 198 -10.75 7.28 15.33
C SER A 198 -10.44 5.95 16.02
N ALA A 199 -10.03 4.95 15.25
CA ALA A 199 -9.58 3.65 15.76
C ALA A 199 -8.24 3.27 15.17
N THR A 200 -7.32 2.82 16.01
CA THR A 200 -6.11 2.14 15.59
C THR A 200 -6.38 0.64 15.52
N VAL A 201 -6.22 0.10 14.32
CA VAL A 201 -6.61 -1.26 13.99
C VAL A 201 -5.39 -2.02 13.52
N LEU A 202 -5.20 -3.21 14.08
CA LEU A 202 -4.26 -4.19 13.61
C LEU A 202 -5.02 -5.25 12.82
N HIS A 203 -4.83 -5.26 11.51
CA HIS A 203 -5.49 -6.22 10.64
C HIS A 203 -4.45 -7.09 9.90
N PRO A 204 -4.52 -8.42 10.08
CA PRO A 204 -3.75 -9.36 9.25
C PRO A 204 -4.46 -9.53 7.90
N PHE A 205 -3.80 -9.12 6.82
CA PHE A 205 -4.24 -9.43 5.47
C PHE A 205 -3.59 -10.73 5.02
N ARG A 206 -4.41 -11.76 4.79
CA ARG A 206 -3.98 -13.07 4.31
C ARG A 206 -4.27 -13.22 2.83
N PHE A 207 -3.26 -13.62 2.08
CA PHE A 207 -3.33 -13.86 0.65
C PHE A 207 -2.95 -15.29 0.36
N THR A 208 -3.86 -15.99 -0.30
CA THR A 208 -3.59 -17.30 -0.87
C THR A 208 -3.59 -17.14 -2.38
N VAL A 209 -2.43 -17.37 -3.01
CA VAL A 209 -2.40 -17.56 -4.45
C VAL A 209 -3.05 -18.92 -4.73
N PRO A 210 -4.00 -19.04 -5.67
CA PRO A 210 -4.42 -20.34 -6.16
C PRO A 210 -3.19 -20.98 -6.82
N GLY A 211 -2.43 -21.74 -6.03
CA GLY A 211 -1.49 -22.70 -6.57
C GLY A 211 -2.32 -23.76 -7.25
N ASP A 212 -1.90 -24.18 -8.45
CA ASP A 212 -2.46 -25.31 -9.18
C ASP A 212 -2.95 -26.39 -8.22
N ALA A 213 -4.27 -26.41 -7.98
CA ALA A 213 -4.91 -27.58 -7.43
C ALA A 213 -4.79 -28.62 -8.55
N GLY A 214 -3.67 -29.35 -8.54
CA GLY A 214 -3.42 -30.43 -9.47
C GLY A 214 -4.58 -31.43 -9.42
N PRO A 215 -4.92 -32.05 -10.56
CA PRO A 215 -5.96 -33.06 -10.63
C PRO A 215 -5.66 -34.28 -9.76
#